data_AF-A0A0S7ESJ4-F1
#
_entry.id   AF-A0A0S7ESJ4-F1
#
_cell.length_a   1.000
_cell.length_b   1.000
_cell.length_c   1.000
_cell.angle_alpha   90.00
_cell.angle_beta   90.00
_cell.angle_gamma   90.00
#
_symmetry.space_group_name_H-M   'P 1'
#
loop_
_entity.id
_entity.type
_entity.pdbx_description
1 polymer ?
#
loop_
_entity_poly.entity_id
_entity_poly.type
_entity_poly.pdbx_seq_one_letter_code
_entity_poly.pdbx_strand_id
1 'polypeptide(L)'
;KRHLSTLTFNASADYHKTFITCKVTFTGGITTEGTVSLNVTYVRKPQISGRTTVMEGEDLNMTCSVDSVPPSVIKWTKSGTEINWQDSNLSKADSGEVYLQEQSGHVSS
;
A
#
# COMPACT_ATOMS: atom_id res chain seq x y z
N LYS A 1 6.74 19.40 38.60
CA LYS A 1 7.60 20.01 37.55
C LYS A 1 7.30 19.29 36.23
N ARG A 2 7.10 20.01 35.13
CA ARG A 2 6.81 19.41 33.81
C ARG A 2 8.12 19.24 33.03
N HIS A 3 8.33 18.07 32.43
CA HIS A 3 9.47 17.77 31.57
C HIS A 3 8.97 17.58 30.14
N LEU A 4 9.74 18.05 29.16
CA LEU A 4 9.44 17.94 27.73
C LEU A 4 10.66 17.34 27.03
N SER A 5 10.42 16.36 26.15
CA SER A 5 11.43 15.80 25.25
C SER A 5 10.80 15.62 23.88
N THR A 6 11.56 15.93 22.83
CA THR A 6 11.11 15.87 21.44
C THR A 6 12.03 14.96 20.65
N LEU A 7 11.46 13.97 19.96
CA LEU A 7 12.17 13.10 19.02
C LEU A 7 11.94 13.62 17.60
N THR A 8 13.01 13.79 16.82
CA THR A 8 12.94 14.25 15.44
C THR A 8 13.83 13.38 14.55
N PHE A 9 13.27 12.87 13.47
CA PHE A 9 13.97 12.07 12.46
C PHE A 9 13.28 12.26 11.11
N ASN A 10 13.99 11.94 10.03
CA ASN A 10 13.41 11.96 8.69
C ASN A 10 12.49 10.76 8.51
N ALA A 11 11.23 10.99 8.18
CA ALA A 11 10.29 9.92 7.89
C ALA A 11 10.74 9.10 6.66
N SER A 12 10.53 7.79 6.70
CA SER A 12 10.83 6.87 5.60
C SER A 12 9.72 5.84 5.47
N ALA A 13 9.55 5.28 4.28
CA ALA A 13 8.58 4.21 4.03
C ALA A 13 8.81 3.00 4.96
N ASP A 14 10.07 2.72 5.30
CA ASP A 14 10.47 1.60 6.16
C ASP A 14 9.99 1.78 7.62
N TYR A 15 9.57 3.00 7.99
CA TYR A 15 8.99 3.29 9.30
C TYR A 15 7.46 3.14 9.34
N HIS A 16 6.79 2.87 8.23
CA HIS A 16 5.34 2.61 8.25
C HIS A 16 5.01 1.39 9.12
N LYS A 17 3.99 1.51 9.99
CA LYS A 17 3.57 0.49 10.97
C LYS A 17 4.64 0.15 12.04
N THR A 18 5.69 0.97 12.18
CA THR A 18 6.62 0.85 13.31
C THR A 18 6.10 1.57 14.55
N PHE A 19 6.60 1.18 15.73
CA PHE A 19 6.16 1.73 17.01
C PHE A 19 7.23 2.63 17.62
N ILE A 20 6.82 3.80 18.13
CA ILE A 20 7.66 4.69 18.93
C ILE A 20 7.18 4.64 20.37
N THR A 21 8.10 4.37 21.29
CA THR A 21 7.82 4.28 22.73
C THR A 21 8.54 5.40 23.48
N CYS A 22 7.78 6.16 24.27
CA CYS A 22 8.29 7.12 25.23
C CYS A 22 8.27 6.47 26.61
N LYS A 23 9.45 6.18 27.19
CA LYS A 23 9.58 5.60 28.53
C LYS A 23 10.11 6.64 29.52
N VAL A 24 9.40 6.80 30.63
CA VAL A 24 9.73 7.72 31.73
C VAL A 24 10.11 6.91 32.95
N THR A 25 11.20 7.28 33.61
CA THR A 25 11.66 6.66 34.86
C THR A 25 11.68 7.71 35.96
N PHE A 26 10.98 7.44 37.06
CA PHE A 26 10.94 8.29 38.25
C PHE A 26 11.98 7.85 39.29
N THR A 27 12.32 8.76 40.20
CA THR A 27 13.14 8.45 41.37
C THR A 27 12.48 7.34 42.19
N GLY A 28 13.24 6.29 42.52
CA GLY A 28 12.72 5.09 43.18
C GLY A 28 12.42 3.93 42.21
N GLY A 29 12.74 4.06 40.92
CA GLY A 29 12.70 2.95 39.95
C GLY A 29 11.34 2.70 39.32
N ILE A 30 10.35 3.55 39.58
CA ILE A 30 9.02 3.47 38.96
C ILE A 30 9.11 3.91 37.51
N THR A 31 8.60 3.10 36.57
CA THR A 31 8.60 3.42 35.14
C THR A 31 7.20 3.46 34.56
N THR A 32 6.95 4.39 33.64
CA THR A 32 5.73 4.46 32.82
C THR A 32 6.10 4.64 31.36
N GLU A 33 5.25 4.19 30.44
CA GLU A 33 5.51 4.34 29.01
C GLU A 33 4.24 4.59 28.20
N GLY A 34 4.41 5.22 27.04
CA GLY A 34 3.36 5.38 26.03
C GLY A 34 3.93 5.03 24.66
N THR A 35 3.15 4.30 23.86
CA THR A 35 3.56 3.83 22.54
C THR A 35 2.59 4.32 21.47
N VAL A 36 3.12 4.74 20.33
CA VAL A 36 2.34 5.17 19.16
C VAL A 36 2.83 4.45 17.90
N SER A 37 1.92 4.15 16.97
CA SER A 37 2.26 3.59 15.66
C SER A 37 2.45 4.68 14.62
N LEU A 38 3.49 4.59 13.80
CA LEU A 38 3.74 5.53 12.71
C LEU A 38 2.94 5.16 11.46
N ASN A 39 2.25 6.15 10.89
CA ASN A 39 1.57 6.03 9.60
C ASN A 39 2.24 6.93 8.57
N VAL A 40 3.21 6.37 7.84
CA VAL A 40 3.94 7.09 6.79
C VAL A 40 3.26 6.84 5.44
N THR A 41 3.02 7.91 4.68
CA THR A 41 2.51 7.84 3.30
C THR A 41 3.66 7.80 2.30
N TYR A 42 3.58 6.91 1.31
CA TYR A 42 4.62 6.73 0.30
C TYR A 42 4.09 5.98 -0.92
N VAL A 43 4.83 6.07 -2.03
CA VAL A 43 4.60 5.29 -3.25
C VAL A 43 5.96 4.86 -3.78
N ARG A 44 6.21 3.55 -3.91
CA ARG A 44 7.43 3.03 -4.56
C ARG A 44 7.24 2.97 -6.08
N LYS A 45 8.36 2.78 -6.79
CA LYS A 45 8.31 2.62 -8.25
C LYS A 45 7.50 1.36 -8.60
N PRO A 46 6.52 1.44 -9.51
CA PRO A 46 5.80 0.26 -9.97
C PRO A 46 6.75 -0.70 -10.69
N GLN A 47 6.44 -1.99 -10.62
CA GLN A 47 7.19 -3.07 -11.27
C GLN A 47 6.23 -3.82 -12.19
N ILE A 48 6.69 -4.10 -13.41
CA ILE A 48 5.93 -4.89 -14.38
C ILE A 48 6.65 -6.22 -14.56
N SER A 49 5.93 -7.32 -14.41
CA SER A 49 6.40 -8.69 -14.63
C SER A 49 5.43 -9.45 -15.53
N GLY A 50 5.88 -10.57 -16.11
CA GLY A 50 5.08 -11.37 -17.04
C GLY A 50 5.81 -11.67 -18.35
N ARG A 51 5.15 -12.38 -19.25
CA ARG A 51 5.72 -12.66 -20.58
C ARG A 51 5.55 -11.42 -21.46
N THR A 52 6.59 -11.06 -22.20
CA THR A 52 6.58 -9.95 -23.17
C THR A 52 6.65 -10.43 -24.61
N THR A 53 6.90 -11.73 -24.81
CA THR A 53 7.01 -12.38 -26.11
C THR A 53 6.21 -13.65 -26.06
N VAL A 54 5.18 -13.72 -26.90
CA VAL A 54 4.26 -14.86 -27.01
C VAL A 54 3.99 -15.10 -28.50
N MET A 55 3.57 -16.30 -28.86
CA MET A 55 3.15 -16.58 -30.24
C MET A 55 1.73 -16.05 -30.49
N GLU A 56 1.39 -15.87 -31.77
CA GLU A 56 0.02 -15.53 -32.14
C GLU A 56 -0.95 -16.61 -31.66
N GLY A 57 -2.04 -16.19 -31.01
CA GLY A 57 -3.02 -17.09 -30.41
C GLY A 57 -2.71 -17.53 -28.97
N GLU A 58 -1.58 -17.14 -28.40
CA GLU A 58 -1.27 -17.36 -26.98
C GLU A 58 -1.68 -16.19 -26.09
N ASP A 59 -1.98 -16.48 -24.83
CA ASP A 59 -2.32 -15.46 -23.83
C ASP A 59 -1.09 -14.64 -23.40
N LEU A 60 -1.23 -13.31 -23.45
CA LEU A 60 -0.23 -12.36 -22.97
C LEU A 60 -0.58 -11.87 -21.55
N ASN A 61 0.02 -12.51 -20.55
CA ASN A 61 -0.22 -12.15 -19.15
C ASN A 61 0.90 -11.27 -18.59
N MET A 62 0.52 -10.05 -18.19
CA MET A 62 1.38 -9.09 -17.50
C MET A 62 0.79 -8.71 -16.15
N THR A 63 1.65 -8.47 -15.17
CA THR A 63 1.29 -8.08 -13.81
C THR A 63 2.02 -6.79 -13.46
N CYS A 64 1.32 -5.85 -12.86
CA CYS A 64 1.89 -4.61 -12.33
C CYS A 64 1.74 -4.66 -10.82
N SER A 65 2.82 -4.42 -10.10
CA SER A 65 2.84 -4.36 -8.65
C SER A 65 3.42 -3.03 -8.19
N VAL A 66 2.86 -2.47 -7.12
CA VAL A 66 3.33 -1.23 -6.50
C VAL A 66 3.10 -1.33 -5.00
N ASP A 67 4.10 -0.90 -4.24
CA ASP A 67 4.03 -0.77 -2.79
C ASP A 67 3.72 0.69 -2.44
N SER A 68 2.57 0.92 -1.80
CA SER A 68 2.13 2.28 -1.47
C SER A 68 1.19 2.34 -0.28
N VAL A 69 1.25 3.49 0.40
CA VAL A 69 0.30 3.88 1.44
C VAL A 69 -0.15 5.32 1.17
N PRO A 70 -1.45 5.56 0.93
CA PRO A 70 -2.55 4.60 0.85
C PRO A 70 -2.45 3.66 -0.38
N PRO A 71 -3.31 2.62 -0.48
CA PRO A 71 -3.37 1.74 -1.64
C PRO A 71 -3.53 2.50 -2.96
N SER A 72 -2.69 2.17 -3.94
CA SER A 72 -2.73 2.79 -5.28
C SER A 72 -3.73 2.10 -6.21
N VAL A 73 -4.16 2.84 -7.23
CA VAL A 73 -4.98 2.34 -8.33
C VAL A 73 -4.09 2.06 -9.53
N ILE A 74 -4.12 0.85 -10.07
CA ILE A 74 -3.35 0.45 -11.24
C ILE A 74 -4.20 0.64 -12.50
N LYS A 75 -3.62 1.28 -13.51
CA LYS A 75 -4.19 1.42 -14.86
C LYS A 75 -3.19 0.97 -15.90
N TRP A 76 -3.66 0.24 -16.90
CA TRP A 76 -2.86 -0.20 -18.02
C TRP A 76 -3.20 0.60 -19.28
N THR A 77 -2.20 0.91 -20.10
CA THR A 77 -2.37 1.54 -21.41
C THR A 77 -1.53 0.82 -22.44
N LYS A 78 -2.04 0.69 -23.66
CA LYS A 78 -1.32 0.16 -24.82
C LYS A 78 -1.15 1.28 -25.82
N SER A 79 0.10 1.66 -26.10
CA SER A 79 0.43 2.74 -27.05
C SER A 79 -0.32 4.06 -26.79
N GLY A 80 -0.53 4.41 -25.52
CA GLY A 80 -1.23 5.64 -25.12
C GLY A 80 -2.76 5.55 -25.13
N THR A 81 -3.34 4.43 -25.57
CA THR A 81 -4.78 4.16 -25.46
C THR A 81 -5.04 3.34 -24.20
N GLU A 82 -6.01 3.78 -23.38
CA GLU A 82 -6.47 3.00 -22.23
C GLU A 82 -7.07 1.67 -22.74
N ILE A 83 -6.57 0.56 -22.22
CA ILE A 83 -7.03 -0.76 -22.66
C ILE A 83 -8.33 -1.09 -21.94
N ASN A 84 -9.44 -0.99 -22.67
CA ASN A 84 -10.76 -1.43 -22.23
C ASN A 84 -10.89 -2.95 -22.42
N TRP A 85 -10.17 -3.75 -21.63
CA TRP A 85 -10.57 -5.14 -21.48
C TRP A 85 -11.84 -5.11 -20.64
N GLN A 86 -12.98 -5.53 -21.19
CA GLN A 86 -14.28 -5.48 -20.48
C GLN A 86 -14.33 -6.35 -19.20
N ASP A 87 -13.21 -6.91 -18.74
CA ASP A 87 -13.05 -7.61 -17.46
C ASP A 87 -11.72 -7.30 -16.72
N SER A 88 -10.97 -6.24 -17.08
CA SER A 88 -9.78 -5.89 -16.28
C SER A 88 -10.18 -5.10 -15.03
N ASN A 89 -10.59 -5.84 -14.00
CA ASN A 89 -10.71 -5.41 -12.61
C ASN A 89 -9.85 -4.17 -12.30
N LEU A 90 -10.50 -3.08 -11.90
CA LEU A 90 -9.86 -2.00 -11.12
C LEU A 90 -9.29 -2.63 -9.84
N SER A 91 -8.06 -3.13 -9.92
CA SER A 91 -7.41 -3.81 -8.81
C SER A 91 -6.78 -2.76 -7.90
N LYS A 92 -7.38 -2.61 -6.71
CA LYS A 92 -6.78 -1.88 -5.60
C LYS A 92 -5.67 -2.77 -5.04
N ALA A 93 -4.42 -2.33 -5.12
CA ALA A 93 -3.30 -3.05 -4.54
C ALA A 93 -3.28 -2.80 -3.02
N ASP A 94 -3.88 -3.70 -2.24
CA ASP A 94 -3.62 -3.79 -0.79
C ASP A 94 -2.55 -4.87 -0.53
N SER A 95 -1.81 -4.71 0.57
CA SER A 95 -0.59 -5.46 0.94
C SER A 95 -0.75 -6.96 1.23
N GLY A 96 -1.78 -7.60 0.66
CA GLY A 96 -2.04 -9.02 0.74
C GLY A 96 -3.48 -9.28 0.31
N GLU A 97 -3.65 -10.16 -0.69
CA GLU A 97 -4.92 -10.66 -1.24
C GLU A 97 -5.67 -9.73 -2.21
N VAL A 98 -5.72 -10.18 -3.47
CA VAL A 98 -6.58 -9.63 -4.51
C VAL A 98 -7.97 -10.22 -4.31
N TYR A 99 -8.93 -9.40 -3.88
CA TYR A 99 -10.33 -9.79 -3.80
C TYR A 99 -11.07 -9.36 -5.08
N LEU A 100 -11.66 -10.33 -5.78
CA LEU A 100 -12.70 -10.07 -6.78
C LEU A 100 -13.96 -9.65 -6.01
N GLN A 101 -14.38 -8.38 -6.13
CA GLN A 101 -15.71 -7.98 -5.68
C GLN A 101 -16.68 -8.16 -6.84
N GLU A 102 -17.58 -9.15 -6.75
CA GLU A 102 -18.72 -9.27 -7.66
C GLU A 102 -19.67 -8.07 -7.49
N GLN A 103 -19.92 -7.34 -8.58
CA GLN A 103 -21.06 -6.41 -8.67
C GLN A 103 -22.28 -7.15 -9.21
N SER A 104 -23.09 -7.72 -8.32
CA SER A 104 -24.48 -8.08 -8.64
C SER A 104 -25.36 -6.82 -8.48
N GLY A 105 -25.58 -6.10 -9.57
CA GLY A 105 -26.64 -5.09 -9.68
C GLY A 105 -27.92 -5.70 -10.25
N HIS A 106 -28.85 -6.13 -9.39
CA HIS A 106 -30.23 -6.39 -9.79
C HIS A 106 -31.02 -5.08 -9.65
N VAL A 107 -31.34 -4.44 -10.78
CA VAL A 107 -32.32 -3.36 -10.83
C VAL A 107 -33.68 -3.97 -11.15
N SER A 108 -34.61 -3.88 -10.22
CA SER A 108 -36.03 -4.00 -10.49
C SER A 108 -36.77 -2.91 -9.71
N SER A 109 -37.37 -1.97 -10.43
CA SER A 109 -38.54 -1.19 -10.00
C SER A 109 -39.44 -1.04 -11.21
#